data_AF-A0A5N7CHP6-F1
#
_entry.id   AF-A0A5N7CHP6-F1
#
_cell.length_a   1.000
_cell.length_b   1.000
_cell.length_c   1.000
_cell.angle_alpha   90.00
_cell.angle_beta   90.00
_cell.angle_gamma   90.00
#
_symmetry.space_group_name_H-M   'P 1'
#
loop_
_entity.id
_entity.type
_entity.pdbx_description
1 polymer ?
#
loop_
_entity_poly.entity_id
_entity_poly.type
_entity_poly.pdbx_seq_one_letter_code
_entity_poly.pdbx_strand_id
1 'polypeptide(L)'
;MHGCVRALTQYIHNAENQDKKTFFKEHTHILTNPVAQTRFVFGRGSIKESLPSPQCEEDQSRYNETLLPDSLLSTLKPTFLIRYPALAFHRKTHVSEHYDAALEPQLYEFYERDFNATDNSVETETMFPLVLDADDIMTKPAVVARFCDILCLDTTQLRYQWDTDKETRRPGIMAF
;
A
#
# COMPACT_ATOMS: atom_id res chain seq x y z
N MET A 1 16.04 -8.72 -6.52
CA MET A 1 14.59 -8.56 -6.26
C MET A 1 13.90 -9.90 -5.97
N HIS A 2 14.04 -10.93 -6.82
CA HIS A 2 13.42 -12.27 -6.60
C HIS A 2 13.60 -12.88 -5.20
N GLY A 3 14.80 -12.77 -4.60
CA GLY A 3 15.04 -13.27 -3.25
C GLY A 3 14.19 -12.59 -2.17
N CYS A 4 13.97 -11.28 -2.30
CA CYS A 4 13.17 -10.49 -1.36
C CYS A 4 11.68 -10.79 -1.51
N VAL A 5 11.17 -10.84 -2.76
CA VAL A 5 9.77 -11.20 -3.05
C VAL A 5 9.48 -12.60 -2.50
N ARG A 6 10.35 -13.58 -2.78
CA ARG A 6 10.19 -14.94 -2.24
C ARG A 6 10.20 -14.98 -0.71
N ALA A 7 11.08 -14.22 -0.07
CA ALA A 7 11.12 -14.14 1.39
C ALA A 7 9.83 -13.54 1.97
N LEU A 8 9.27 -12.51 1.32
CA LEU A 8 8.00 -11.90 1.70
C LEU A 8 6.83 -12.88 1.50
N THR A 9 6.75 -13.55 0.36
CA THR A 9 5.74 -14.59 0.09
C THR A 9 5.83 -15.71 1.12
N GLN A 10 7.03 -16.18 1.44
CA GLN A 10 7.23 -17.20 2.49
C GLN A 10 6.78 -16.70 3.87
N TYR A 11 7.05 -15.44 4.20
CA TYR A 11 6.62 -14.84 5.46
C TYR A 11 5.09 -14.81 5.56
N ILE A 12 4.40 -14.40 4.50
CA ILE A 12 2.94 -14.38 4.42
C ILE A 12 2.38 -15.79 4.64
N HIS A 13 2.86 -16.78 3.87
CA HIS A 13 2.39 -18.17 4.02
C HIS A 13 2.70 -18.76 5.39
N ASN A 14 3.83 -18.43 6.00
CA ASN A 14 4.17 -18.90 7.35
C ASN A 14 3.21 -18.32 8.40
N ALA A 15 2.74 -17.08 8.23
CA ALA A 15 1.76 -16.47 9.10
C ALA A 15 0.38 -17.11 8.90
N GLU A 16 -0.05 -17.31 7.66
CA GLU A 16 -1.30 -17.99 7.32
C GLU A 16 -1.38 -19.41 7.89
N ASN A 17 -0.27 -20.18 7.79
CA ASN A 17 -0.17 -21.52 8.39
C ASN A 17 -0.26 -21.52 9.92
N GLN A 18 -0.08 -20.37 10.56
CA GLN A 18 -0.23 -20.19 12.01
C GLN A 18 -1.57 -19.54 12.37
N ASP A 19 -2.51 -19.44 11.43
CA ASP A 19 -3.79 -18.74 11.59
C ASP A 19 -3.60 -17.25 12.00
N LYS A 20 -2.53 -16.63 11.50
CA LYS A 20 -2.20 -15.22 11.74
C LYS A 20 -2.38 -14.40 10.48
N LYS A 21 -2.81 -13.16 10.67
CA LYS A 21 -2.92 -12.15 9.61
C LYS A 21 -1.67 -11.30 9.55
N THR A 22 -1.18 -11.04 8.34
CA THR A 22 -0.05 -10.15 8.09
C THR A 22 -0.55 -8.77 7.67
N PHE A 23 -0.03 -7.72 8.28
CA PHE A 23 -0.31 -6.34 7.91
C PHE A 23 1.01 -5.61 7.65
N PHE A 24 1.05 -4.85 6.56
CA PHE A 24 2.10 -3.87 6.32
C PHE A 24 1.46 -2.60 5.77
N LYS A 25 2.08 -1.46 6.09
CA LYS A 25 1.67 -0.15 5.60
C LYS A 25 2.86 0.46 4.92
N GLU A 26 2.67 0.85 3.67
CA GLU A 26 3.67 1.56 2.89
C GLU A 26 3.04 2.72 2.13
N HIS A 27 3.88 3.65 1.69
CA HIS A 27 3.45 4.64 0.70
C HIS A 27 3.57 4.03 -0.70
N THR A 28 2.55 4.23 -1.53
CA THR A 28 2.45 3.73 -2.91
C THR A 28 3.70 4.01 -3.75
N HIS A 29 4.29 5.20 -3.63
CA HIS A 29 5.52 5.57 -4.35
C HIS A 29 6.74 4.73 -4.00
N ILE A 30 6.79 4.12 -2.80
CA ILE A 30 7.88 3.22 -2.40
C ILE A 30 7.81 1.92 -3.22
N LEU A 31 6.60 1.52 -3.62
CA LEU A 31 6.36 0.31 -4.40
C LEU A 31 6.45 0.56 -5.91
N THR A 32 6.40 1.81 -6.38
CA THR A 32 6.41 2.14 -7.81
C THR A 32 7.73 1.75 -8.47
N ASN A 33 7.64 1.19 -9.68
CA ASN A 33 8.78 0.94 -10.54
C ASN A 33 9.49 2.28 -10.89
N PRO A 34 10.79 2.43 -10.59
CA PRO A 34 11.53 3.68 -10.86
C PRO A 34 11.59 4.02 -12.34
N VAL A 35 11.48 3.03 -13.23
CA VAL A 35 11.39 3.24 -14.68
C VAL A 35 10.06 3.88 -15.06
N ALA A 36 8.95 3.41 -14.49
CA ALA A 36 7.63 4.02 -14.70
C ALA A 36 7.60 5.46 -14.15
N GLN A 37 8.16 5.66 -12.94
CA GLN A 37 8.32 6.98 -12.36
C GLN A 37 9.14 7.92 -13.25
N THR A 38 10.27 7.45 -13.79
CA THR A 38 11.13 8.25 -14.69
C THR A 38 10.40 8.60 -15.99
N ARG A 39 9.65 7.67 -16.60
CA ARG A 39 8.83 7.94 -17.80
C ARG A 39 7.79 9.01 -17.56
N PHE A 40 7.15 8.96 -16.39
CA PHE A 40 6.14 9.92 -16.01
C PHE A 40 6.74 11.32 -15.87
N VAL A 41 7.88 11.46 -15.18
CA VAL A 41 8.50 12.76 -14.88
C VAL A 41 9.18 13.39 -16.10
N PHE A 42 9.95 12.61 -16.86
CA PHE A 42 10.81 13.14 -17.92
C PHE A 42 10.31 12.81 -19.33
N GLY A 43 9.14 12.19 -19.44
CA GLY A 43 8.54 11.75 -20.70
C GLY A 43 9.13 10.42 -21.22
N ARG A 44 8.43 9.78 -22.16
CA ARG A 44 8.80 8.44 -22.68
C ARG A 44 10.19 8.37 -23.33
N GLY A 45 10.70 9.48 -23.86
CA GLY A 45 12.02 9.55 -24.51
C GLY A 45 13.21 9.70 -23.56
N SER A 46 12.97 9.79 -22.24
CA SER A 46 14.02 10.00 -21.23
C SER A 46 14.83 8.75 -20.91
N ILE A 47 14.32 7.56 -21.23
CA ILE A 47 15.00 6.30 -21.00
C ILE A 47 15.86 5.99 -22.22
N LYS A 48 17.17 6.20 -22.08
CA LYS A 48 18.16 5.99 -23.16
C LYS A 48 18.64 4.56 -23.30
N GLU A 49 18.43 3.73 -22.29
CA GLU A 49 18.89 2.35 -22.22
C GLU A 49 17.68 1.47 -21.95
N SER A 50 17.50 0.40 -22.73
CA SER A 50 16.66 -0.71 -22.28
C SER A 50 17.37 -1.29 -21.06
N LEU A 51 17.12 -0.73 -19.88
CA LEU A 51 17.41 -1.42 -18.64
C LEU A 51 16.84 -2.82 -18.83
N PRO A 52 17.63 -3.89 -18.60
CA PRO A 52 17.06 -5.22 -18.63
C PRO A 52 15.85 -5.14 -17.72
N SER A 53 14.64 -5.28 -18.28
CA SER A 53 13.49 -5.47 -17.44
C SER A 53 13.90 -6.64 -16.56
N PRO A 54 13.86 -6.52 -15.21
CA PRO A 54 14.03 -7.70 -14.40
C PRO A 54 13.03 -8.69 -14.97
N GLN A 55 13.55 -9.78 -15.53
CA GLN A 55 12.83 -10.71 -16.40
C GLN A 55 11.61 -11.23 -15.66
N CYS A 56 10.50 -10.54 -15.85
CA CYS A 56 9.21 -10.77 -15.19
C CYS A 56 8.13 -10.37 -16.19
N GLU A 57 8.31 -10.77 -17.46
CA GLU A 57 7.29 -10.52 -18.48
C GLU A 57 6.09 -11.48 -18.36
N GLU A 58 6.20 -12.56 -17.59
CA GLU A 58 5.10 -13.52 -17.44
C GLU A 58 4.06 -13.13 -16.37
N ASP A 59 4.45 -12.34 -15.35
CA ASP A 59 3.65 -12.08 -14.15
C ASP A 59 3.38 -10.59 -13.88
N GLN A 60 3.58 -9.70 -14.87
CA GLN A 60 3.38 -8.26 -14.69
C GLN A 60 2.40 -7.69 -15.74
N SER A 61 1.18 -7.37 -15.31
CA SER A 61 0.16 -6.79 -16.18
C SER A 61 0.46 -5.33 -16.55
N ARG A 62 -0.17 -4.88 -17.63
CA ARG A 62 -0.10 -3.49 -18.11
C ARG A 62 -0.45 -2.44 -17.05
N TYR A 63 -1.22 -2.80 -16.04
CA TYR A 63 -1.72 -1.88 -15.00
C TYR A 63 -0.87 -1.94 -13.73
N ASN A 64 0.08 -2.88 -13.65
CA ASN A 64 1.01 -2.99 -12.55
C ASN A 64 2.32 -2.27 -12.86
N GLU A 65 2.39 -0.98 -12.54
CA GLU A 65 3.63 -0.19 -12.58
C GLU A 65 4.43 -0.27 -11.27
N THR A 66 4.25 -1.33 -10.47
CA THR A 66 4.99 -1.54 -9.22
C THR A 66 6.24 -2.42 -9.40
N LEU A 67 7.01 -2.56 -8.33
CA LEU A 67 8.13 -3.49 -8.19
C LEU A 67 7.69 -4.90 -7.77
N LEU A 68 6.41 -5.10 -7.44
CA LEU A 68 5.86 -6.38 -6.99
C LEU A 68 5.19 -7.09 -8.18
N PRO A 69 5.32 -8.42 -8.32
CA PRO A 69 4.64 -9.16 -9.37
C PRO A 69 3.12 -9.26 -9.11
N ASP A 70 2.32 -9.43 -10.17
CA ASP A 70 0.87 -9.58 -10.07
C ASP A 70 0.50 -10.75 -9.17
N SER A 71 1.22 -11.87 -9.29
CA SER A 71 1.01 -13.07 -8.45
C SER A 71 1.16 -12.79 -6.96
N LEU A 72 2.00 -11.84 -6.56
CA LEU A 72 2.05 -11.38 -5.17
C LEU A 72 0.92 -10.39 -4.88
N LEU A 73 0.69 -9.42 -5.76
CA LEU A 73 -0.33 -8.39 -5.53
C LEU A 73 -1.73 -8.99 -5.36
N SER A 74 -2.11 -9.98 -6.16
CA SER A 74 -3.41 -10.67 -6.08
C SER A 74 -3.61 -11.45 -4.77
N THR A 75 -2.55 -11.79 -4.04
CA THR A 75 -2.68 -12.39 -2.69
C THR A 75 -3.02 -11.36 -1.62
N LEU A 76 -2.81 -10.07 -1.90
CA LEU A 76 -2.98 -8.99 -0.95
C LEU A 76 -4.41 -8.44 -0.98
N LYS A 77 -4.87 -8.01 0.19
CA LYS A 77 -6.17 -7.33 0.38
C LYS A 77 -5.93 -5.85 0.67
N PRO A 78 -5.82 -5.00 -0.36
CA PRO A 78 -5.35 -3.62 -0.21
C PRO A 78 -6.38 -2.72 0.48
N THR A 79 -5.88 -1.80 1.30
CA THR A 79 -6.64 -0.67 1.84
C THR A 79 -5.90 0.62 1.52
N PHE A 80 -6.50 1.49 0.72
CA PHE A 80 -5.96 2.79 0.35
C PHE A 80 -6.37 3.83 1.39
N LEU A 81 -5.39 4.42 2.08
CA LEU A 81 -5.60 5.55 2.97
C LEU A 81 -5.38 6.85 2.19
N ILE A 82 -6.45 7.57 1.90
CA ILE A 82 -6.43 8.84 1.16
C ILE A 82 -6.59 10.02 2.11
N ARG A 83 -6.13 11.20 1.71
CA ARG A 83 -6.35 12.44 2.45
C ARG A 83 -6.65 13.57 1.50
N TYR A 84 -7.41 14.56 1.96
CA TYR A 84 -7.59 15.80 1.20
C TYR A 84 -6.23 16.38 0.78
N PRO A 85 -6.01 16.67 -0.52
CA PRO A 85 -4.71 17.07 -1.03
C PRO A 85 -4.09 18.21 -0.22
N ALA A 86 -4.86 19.27 0.07
CA ALA A 86 -4.37 20.44 0.84
C ALA A 86 -3.78 20.08 2.22
N LEU A 87 -4.25 18.99 2.84
CA LEU A 87 -3.82 18.52 4.15
C LEU A 87 -2.75 17.42 4.08
N ALA A 88 -2.56 16.81 2.91
CA ALA A 88 -1.44 15.92 2.62
C ALA A 88 -0.11 16.71 2.46
N PHE A 89 -0.16 18.04 2.21
CA PHE A 89 1.01 18.92 2.02
C PHE A 89 1.74 19.34 3.31
N HIS A 90 2.06 18.41 4.19
CA HIS A 90 2.98 18.69 5.30
C HIS A 90 4.44 18.48 4.83
N ARG A 91 5.05 19.56 4.31
CA ARG A 91 6.50 19.70 4.03
C ARG A 91 7.17 18.54 3.25
N LYS A 92 6.55 18.02 2.19
CA LYS A 92 7.34 17.37 1.14
C LYS A 92 7.96 18.47 0.28
N THR A 93 9.24 18.35 -0.07
CA THR A 93 9.88 19.31 -0.99
C THR A 93 9.16 19.23 -2.34
N HIS A 94 8.75 20.38 -2.89
CA HIS A 94 7.97 20.59 -4.13
C HIS A 94 8.26 19.66 -5.32
N VAL A 95 9.46 19.08 -5.37
CA VAL A 95 9.87 18.13 -6.39
C VAL A 95 9.03 16.85 -6.29
N SER A 96 8.83 16.26 -5.11
CA SER A 96 8.18 14.94 -4.95
C SER A 96 6.67 14.90 -5.25
N GLU A 97 6.03 16.06 -5.37
CA GLU A 97 4.58 16.20 -5.17
C GLU A 97 3.74 15.99 -6.44
N HIS A 98 4.33 16.21 -7.62
CA HIS A 98 3.64 15.91 -8.88
C HIS A 98 3.71 14.42 -9.25
N TYR A 99 4.52 13.63 -8.54
CA TYR A 99 4.86 12.25 -8.92
C TYR A 99 3.84 11.22 -8.42
N ASP A 100 3.29 11.41 -7.22
CA ASP A 100 2.44 10.42 -6.55
C ASP A 100 1.03 10.35 -7.19
N ALA A 101 0.49 11.48 -7.66
CA ALA A 101 -0.91 11.62 -8.07
C ALA A 101 -1.33 10.83 -9.34
N ALA A 102 -0.40 10.39 -10.19
CA ALA A 102 -0.71 9.71 -11.45
C ALA A 102 -0.43 8.20 -11.45
N LEU A 103 0.32 7.71 -10.46
CA LEU A 103 0.69 6.30 -10.34
C LEU A 103 -0.23 5.55 -9.35
N GLU A 104 -0.78 6.28 -8.37
CA GLU A 104 -1.78 5.77 -7.43
C GLU A 104 -3.07 5.25 -8.09
N PRO A 105 -3.63 5.91 -9.13
CA PRO A 105 -4.82 5.40 -9.81
C PRO A 105 -4.58 4.07 -10.53
N GLN A 106 -3.38 3.83 -11.08
CA GLN A 106 -3.09 2.60 -11.82
C GLN A 106 -3.07 1.36 -10.92
N LEU A 107 -2.48 1.49 -9.71
CA LEU A 107 -2.50 0.40 -8.74
C LEU A 107 -3.92 0.14 -8.20
N TYR A 108 -4.72 1.20 -8.02
CA TYR A 108 -6.13 1.03 -7.68
C TYR A 108 -6.89 0.30 -8.79
N GLU A 109 -6.73 0.72 -10.05
CA GLU A 109 -7.35 0.10 -11.23
C GLU A 109 -6.93 -1.37 -11.40
N PHE A 110 -5.65 -1.69 -11.10
CA PHE A 110 -5.17 -3.07 -11.09
C PHE A 110 -6.01 -3.92 -10.12
N TYR A 111 -6.15 -3.48 -8.88
CA TYR A 111 -6.89 -4.21 -7.85
C TYR A 111 -8.39 -4.27 -8.13
N GLU A 112 -9.00 -3.16 -8.54
CA GLU A 112 -10.41 -3.14 -8.94
C GLU A 112 -10.70 -4.21 -10.00
N ARG A 113 -9.79 -4.38 -10.97
CA ARG A 113 -9.94 -5.39 -12.01
C ARG A 113 -9.68 -6.82 -11.52
N ASP A 114 -8.63 -7.02 -10.75
CA ASP A 114 -8.24 -8.33 -10.21
C ASP A 114 -9.36 -8.92 -9.34
N PHE A 115 -9.94 -8.12 -8.45
CA PHE A 115 -11.07 -8.52 -7.62
C PHE A 115 -12.34 -8.74 -8.44
N ASN A 116 -12.67 -7.86 -9.40
CA ASN A 116 -13.82 -8.06 -10.29
C ASN A 116 -13.70 -9.30 -11.19
N ALA A 117 -12.48 -9.69 -11.58
CA ALA A 117 -12.26 -10.86 -12.42
C ALA A 117 -12.38 -12.18 -11.63
N THR A 118 -12.10 -12.13 -10.33
CA THR A 118 -12.11 -13.29 -9.44
C THR A 118 -13.48 -13.51 -8.80
N ASP A 119 -14.28 -12.45 -8.62
CA ASP A 119 -15.56 -12.48 -7.90
C ASP A 119 -16.77 -12.76 -8.81
N ASN A 120 -16.86 -13.99 -9.33
CA ASN A 120 -18.07 -14.53 -9.99
C ASN A 120 -18.94 -15.40 -9.05
N SER A 121 -18.70 -15.38 -7.73
CA SER A 121 -19.42 -16.25 -6.80
C SER A 121 -19.72 -15.62 -5.44
N VAL A 122 -21.02 -15.37 -5.24
CA VAL A 122 -21.77 -15.36 -3.97
C VAL A 122 -21.37 -14.31 -2.92
N GLU A 123 -22.15 -13.23 -2.90
CA GLU A 123 -22.67 -12.49 -1.74
C GLU A 123 -21.81 -12.50 -0.45
N THR A 124 -20.58 -12.00 -0.50
CA THR A 124 -19.89 -11.53 0.71
C THR A 124 -19.59 -10.04 0.61
N GLU A 125 -20.17 -9.29 1.56
CA GLU A 125 -20.44 -7.85 1.62
C GLU A 125 -19.23 -6.88 1.60
N THR A 126 -18.03 -7.32 1.27
CA THR A 126 -16.84 -6.45 1.31
C THR A 126 -15.96 -6.62 0.07
N MET A 127 -16.16 -5.71 -0.88
CA MET A 127 -15.37 -5.62 -2.12
C MET A 127 -14.05 -4.90 -1.84
N PHE A 128 -12.92 -5.60 -2.04
CA PHE A 128 -11.61 -4.97 -2.12
C PHE A 128 -11.42 -4.38 -3.52
N PRO A 129 -10.62 -3.30 -3.68
CA PRO A 129 -9.84 -2.59 -2.66
C PRO A 129 -10.68 -1.69 -1.74
N LEU A 130 -10.30 -1.59 -0.46
CA LEU A 130 -10.94 -0.64 0.48
C LEU A 130 -10.34 0.76 0.33
N VAL A 131 -11.15 1.80 0.50
CA VAL A 131 -10.70 3.20 0.52
C VAL A 131 -11.12 3.85 1.85
N LEU A 132 -10.15 4.40 2.57
CA LEU A 132 -10.34 5.08 3.85
C LEU A 132 -9.88 6.52 3.74
N ASP A 133 -10.71 7.46 4.20
CA ASP A 133 -10.30 8.85 4.39
C ASP A 133 -9.54 8.99 5.72
N ALA A 134 -8.34 9.57 5.68
CA ALA A 134 -7.50 9.79 6.85
C ALA A 134 -8.16 10.69 7.89
N ASP A 135 -8.91 11.72 7.48
CA ASP A 135 -9.60 12.60 8.41
C ASP A 135 -10.75 11.85 9.11
N ASP A 136 -11.42 10.93 8.42
CA ASP A 136 -12.43 10.05 9.02
C ASP A 136 -11.82 9.07 10.02
N ILE A 137 -10.68 8.46 9.70
CA ILE A 137 -9.95 7.59 10.63
C ILE A 137 -9.53 8.33 11.90
N MET A 138 -9.13 9.60 11.78
CA MET A 138 -8.71 10.41 12.93
C MET A 138 -9.87 10.94 13.77
N THR A 139 -11.04 11.20 13.17
CA THR A 139 -12.14 11.92 13.83
C THR A 139 -13.34 11.03 14.19
N LYS A 140 -13.50 9.89 13.53
CA LYS A 140 -14.68 9.02 13.66
C LYS A 140 -14.25 7.61 14.12
N PRO A 141 -14.23 7.33 15.44
CA PRO A 141 -13.93 6.00 15.98
C PRO A 141 -14.73 4.85 15.35
N ALA A 142 -15.98 5.13 14.94
CA ALA A 142 -16.84 4.16 14.27
C ALA A 142 -16.25 3.65 12.92
N VAL A 143 -15.46 4.47 12.22
CA VAL A 143 -14.79 4.06 10.97
C VAL A 143 -13.69 3.05 11.26
N VAL A 144 -12.92 3.26 12.33
CA VAL A 144 -11.88 2.33 12.78
C VAL A 144 -12.50 1.00 13.25
N ALA A 145 -13.59 1.06 14.03
CA ALA A 145 -14.32 -0.13 14.45
C ALA A 145 -14.84 -0.95 13.25
N ARG A 146 -15.51 -0.29 12.30
CA ARG A 146 -16.00 -0.93 11.08
C ARG A 146 -14.87 -1.52 10.24
N PHE A 147 -13.73 -0.84 10.15
CA PHE A 147 -12.56 -1.36 9.44
C PHE A 147 -12.02 -2.63 10.11
N CYS A 148 -11.93 -2.66 11.44
CA CYS A 148 -11.58 -3.87 12.17
C CYS A 148 -12.59 -5.00 11.94
N ASP A 149 -13.89 -4.72 11.91
CA ASP A 149 -14.92 -5.72 11.62
C ASP A 149 -14.74 -6.33 10.23
N ILE A 150 -14.51 -5.50 9.19
CA ILE A 150 -14.23 -5.95 7.82
C ILE A 150 -13.00 -6.85 7.76
N LEU A 151 -11.97 -6.53 8.54
CA LEU A 151 -10.73 -7.31 8.59
C LEU A 151 -10.78 -8.49 9.57
N CYS A 152 -11.93 -8.74 10.21
CA CYS A 152 -12.11 -9.64 11.35
C CYS A 152 -10.97 -9.50 12.39
N LEU A 153 -10.75 -8.28 12.85
CA LEU A 153 -9.87 -7.92 13.95
C LEU A 153 -10.69 -7.70 15.23
N ASP A 154 -10.06 -7.93 16.38
CA ASP A 154 -10.70 -7.76 17.68
C ASP A 154 -10.88 -6.28 18.02
N THR A 155 -12.12 -5.79 17.89
CA THR A 155 -12.49 -4.40 18.18
C THR A 155 -12.37 -4.05 19.66
N THR A 156 -12.33 -5.03 20.57
CA THR A 156 -12.16 -4.78 22.02
C THR A 156 -10.75 -4.29 22.37
N GLN A 157 -9.78 -4.50 21.47
CA GLN A 157 -8.39 -4.05 21.63
C GLN A 157 -8.12 -2.66 21.03
N LEU A 158 -9.13 -2.00 20.46
CA LEU A 158 -8.96 -0.67 19.90
C LEU A 158 -8.63 0.37 20.98
N ARG A 159 -7.59 1.16 20.70
CA ARG A 159 -7.17 2.28 21.55
C ARG A 159 -7.23 3.57 20.74
N TYR A 160 -7.89 4.57 21.31
CA TYR A 160 -8.03 5.91 20.71
C TYR A 160 -7.17 6.97 21.40
N GLN A 161 -6.44 6.57 22.44
CA GLN A 161 -5.57 7.43 23.23
C GLN A 161 -4.25 6.70 23.46
N TRP A 162 -3.17 7.46 23.42
CA TRP A 162 -1.83 6.99 23.77
C TRP A 162 -1.49 7.51 25.16
N ASP A 163 -0.93 6.65 26.01
CA ASP A 163 -0.39 7.09 27.29
C ASP A 163 0.83 7.98 27.05
N THR A 164 0.92 9.08 27.80
CA THR A 164 2.11 9.94 27.77
C THR A 164 3.33 9.14 28.21
N ASP A 165 4.36 9.14 27.38
CA ASP A 165 5.61 8.46 27.71
C ASP A 165 6.25 9.08 28.96
N LYS A 166 6.41 8.27 30.00
CA LYS A 166 7.06 8.66 31.27
C LYS A 166 8.56 8.35 31.25
N GLU A 167 9.08 7.75 30.18
CA GLU A 167 10.51 7.53 30.07
C GLU A 167 11.24 8.88 29.96
N THR A 168 12.13 9.10 30.93
CA THR A 168 13.10 10.19 30.87
C THR A 168 13.96 9.94 29.64
N ARG A 169 13.71 10.69 28.55
CA ARG A 169 14.51 10.59 27.32
C ARG A 169 15.98 10.57 27.70
N ARG A 170 16.68 9.49 27.34
CA ARG A 170 18.12 9.37 27.59
C ARG A 170 18.81 10.60 26.97
N PRO A 171 19.59 11.38 27.73
CA PRO A 171 20.29 12.53 27.18
C PRO A 171 21.31 12.03 26.17
N GLY A 172 21.04 12.18 24.87
CA GLY A 172 21.98 11.79 23.83
C GLY A 172 21.41 11.46 22.45
N ILE A 173 20.10 11.21 22.30
CA ILE A 173 19.50 10.98 20.97
C ILE A 173 18.69 12.22 20.59
N MET A 174 19.37 13.18 19.96
CA MET A 174 18.74 14.21 19.14
C MET A 174 18.34 13.53 17.83
N ALA A 175 17.03 13.38 17.60
CA ALA A 175 16.52 13.02 16.29
C ALA A 175 16.70 14.23 15.35
N PHE A 176 17.42 14.04 14.25
CA PHE A 176 17.45 14.96 13.11
C PHE A 176 16.20 14.75 12.25
#